data_AF-A0A7Y7SSS0-F1
#
_entry.id   AF-A0A7Y7SSS0-F1
#
_cell.length_a   1.000
_cell.length_b   1.000
_cell.length_c   1.000
_cell.angle_alpha   90.00
_cell.angle_beta   90.00
_cell.angle_gamma   90.00
#
_symmetry.space_group_name_H-M   'P 1'
#
loop_
_entity.id
_entity.type
_entity.pdbx_description
1 polymer ?
#
loop_
_entity_poly.entity_id
_entity_poly.type
_entity_poly.pdbx_seq_one_letter_code
_entity_poly.pdbx_strand_id
1 'polypeptide(L)'
;MKSIVTAISAVLLLSGCVAAKKSTPAPEVKSVVTAPAQPLRVSAAESQTQDYASRIMQCRKELDALQTYNVAKHQQFKNEFDRTAGQLKKYLEVKNGISSDVNDLAMPKYQFAIRDVCFRVKSELATSIIKAA
;
A
#
# COMPACT_ATOMS: atom_id res chain seq x y z
N MET A 1 -11.11 36.45 26.39
CA MET A 1 -11.98 36.55 25.18
C MET A 1 -11.92 35.19 24.48
N LYS A 2 -12.78 34.24 24.90
CA LYS A 2 -13.99 33.75 24.19
C LYS A 2 -13.70 33.22 22.77
N SER A 3 -13.67 31.89 22.70
CA SER A 3 -13.55 31.00 21.54
C SER A 3 -14.66 31.22 20.51
N ILE A 4 -14.35 31.08 19.22
CA ILE A 4 -15.35 30.74 18.18
C ILE A 4 -14.71 29.74 17.22
N VAL A 5 -15.07 28.48 17.41
CA VAL A 5 -14.89 27.37 16.47
C VAL A 5 -16.14 27.35 15.62
N THR A 6 -16.03 27.56 14.30
CA THR A 6 -17.14 27.37 13.37
C THR A 6 -16.75 26.31 12.36
N ALA A 7 -17.12 25.07 12.68
CA ALA A 7 -17.15 23.96 11.75
C ALA A 7 -18.34 24.16 10.79
N ILE A 8 -18.08 24.27 9.49
CA ILE A 8 -19.12 24.16 8.46
C ILE A 8 -18.86 22.87 7.71
N SER A 9 -19.58 21.84 8.14
CA SER A 9 -19.66 20.52 7.54
C SER A 9 -20.64 20.60 6.37
N ALA A 10 -20.15 20.60 5.13
CA ALA A 10 -20.97 20.46 3.94
C ALA A 10 -21.00 18.98 3.52
N VAL A 11 -22.13 18.32 3.80
CA VAL A 11 -22.42 16.94 3.41
C VAL A 11 -22.74 16.92 1.91
N LEU A 12 -21.84 16.35 1.11
CA LEU A 12 -22.07 16.06 -0.31
C LEU A 12 -22.81 14.71 -0.42
N LEU A 13 -24.11 14.75 -0.70
CA LEU A 13 -24.90 13.57 -1.07
C LEU A 13 -24.55 13.16 -2.50
N LEU A 14 -23.69 12.15 -2.64
CA LEU A 14 -23.46 11.44 -3.91
C LEU A 14 -24.65 10.53 -4.19
N SER A 15 -25.54 10.95 -5.09
CA SER A 15 -26.58 10.12 -5.69
C SER A 15 -25.94 8.98 -6.49
N GLY A 16 -26.09 7.74 -6.05
CA GLY A 16 -25.64 6.55 -6.77
C GLY A 16 -26.55 6.24 -7.97
N CYS A 17 -25.93 5.93 -9.12
CA CYS A 17 -26.62 5.38 -10.29
C CYS A 17 -26.94 3.90 -10.06
N VAL A 18 -28.22 3.53 -10.08
CA VAL A 18 -28.66 2.13 -10.22
C VAL A 18 -28.81 1.84 -11.72
N ALA A 19 -27.92 1.00 -12.26
CA ALA A 19 -28.12 0.39 -13.56
C ALA A 19 -29.03 -0.83 -13.38
N ALA A 20 -30.31 -0.67 -13.73
CA ALA A 20 -31.27 -1.76 -13.76
C ALA A 20 -30.94 -2.72 -14.92
N LYS A 21 -30.31 -3.86 -14.62
CA LYS A 21 -30.12 -4.95 -15.57
C LYS A 21 -31.30 -5.92 -15.45
N LYS A 22 -32.17 -5.93 -16.47
CA LYS A 22 -33.31 -6.86 -16.60
C LYS A 22 -32.82 -8.31 -16.49
N SER A 23 -33.38 -9.03 -15.53
CA SER A 23 -33.27 -10.48 -15.39
C SER A 23 -34.32 -11.15 -16.28
N THR A 24 -33.89 -12.09 -17.11
CA THR A 24 -34.76 -13.08 -17.78
C THR A 24 -34.20 -14.47 -17.45
N PRO A 25 -35.05 -15.50 -17.19
CA PRO A 25 -34.61 -16.73 -16.54
C PRO A 25 -34.00 -17.77 -17.50
N ALA A 26 -33.29 -18.70 -16.85
CA ALA A 26 -32.50 -19.87 -17.26
C ALA A 26 -32.86 -20.64 -18.56
N PRO A 27 -31.91 -21.46 -19.05
CA PRO A 27 -32.00 -22.87 -18.67
C PRO A 27 -30.71 -23.49 -18.15
N GLU A 28 -30.94 -24.45 -17.26
CA GLU A 28 -30.03 -25.43 -16.67
C GLU A 28 -29.18 -26.15 -17.75
N VAL A 29 -27.86 -26.08 -17.61
CA VAL A 29 -26.95 -27.04 -18.24
C VAL A 29 -26.01 -27.57 -17.16
N LYS A 30 -26.24 -28.82 -16.76
CA LYS A 30 -25.27 -29.64 -16.03
C LYS A 30 -23.97 -29.69 -16.85
N SER A 31 -22.93 -29.02 -16.38
CA SER A 31 -21.57 -29.26 -16.83
C SER A 31 -20.72 -29.57 -15.61
N VAL A 32 -20.51 -30.87 -15.38
CA VAL A 32 -19.49 -31.38 -14.47
C VAL A 32 -18.15 -31.02 -15.11
N VAL A 33 -17.58 -29.89 -14.70
CA VAL A 33 -16.16 -29.60 -14.92
C VAL A 33 -15.44 -30.00 -13.65
N THR A 34 -14.85 -31.19 -13.68
CA THR A 34 -13.75 -31.56 -12.78
C THR A 34 -12.64 -30.55 -13.02
N ALA A 35 -12.61 -29.49 -12.22
CA ALA A 35 -11.48 -28.58 -12.19
C ALA A 35 -10.27 -29.36 -11.67
N PRO A 36 -9.12 -29.34 -12.37
CA PRO A 36 -7.91 -29.91 -11.79
C PRO A 36 -7.59 -29.12 -10.52
N ALA A 37 -7.40 -29.83 -9.42
CA ALA A 37 -6.90 -29.26 -8.18
C ALA A 37 -5.61 -28.50 -8.50
N GLN A 38 -5.67 -27.17 -8.46
CA GLN A 38 -4.46 -26.36 -8.57
C GLN A 38 -3.58 -26.72 -7.38
N PRO A 39 -2.31 -27.13 -7.59
CA PRO A 39 -1.40 -27.37 -6.49
C PRO A 39 -1.30 -26.10 -5.66
N LEU A 40 -1.43 -26.25 -4.33
CA LEU A 40 -1.30 -25.15 -3.38
C LEU A 40 -0.05 -24.32 -3.72
N ARG A 41 -0.27 -23.03 -3.94
CA ARG A 41 0.75 -22.02 -4.25
C ARG A 41 1.66 -21.82 -3.04
N VAL A 42 2.64 -22.70 -2.87
CA VAL A 42 3.72 -22.47 -1.88
C VAL A 42 4.81 -21.55 -2.46
N SER A 43 4.91 -21.42 -3.79
CA SER A 43 5.94 -20.61 -4.48
C SER A 43 5.61 -19.10 -4.62
N ALA A 44 4.36 -18.68 -4.46
CA ALA A 44 3.97 -17.28 -4.68
C ALA A 44 4.42 -16.33 -3.55
N ALA A 45 4.45 -16.81 -2.31
CA ALA A 45 4.81 -15.98 -1.14
C ALA A 45 6.30 -15.62 -1.11
N GLU A 46 7.18 -16.54 -1.54
CA GLU A 46 8.63 -16.30 -1.62
C GLU A 46 8.97 -15.34 -2.75
N SER A 47 8.36 -15.51 -3.92
CA SER A 47 8.51 -14.59 -5.07
C SER A 47 8.02 -13.18 -4.74
N GLN A 48 6.90 -13.05 -4.02
CA GLN A 48 6.39 -11.76 -3.54
C GLN A 48 7.32 -11.10 -2.49
N THR A 49 7.97 -11.90 -1.65
CA THR A 49 8.91 -11.41 -0.64
C THR A 49 10.21 -10.89 -1.28
N GLN A 50 10.71 -11.60 -2.30
CA GLN A 50 11.89 -11.17 -3.06
C GLN A 50 11.61 -9.91 -3.90
N ASP A 51 10.41 -9.81 -4.51
CA ASP A 51 9.95 -8.58 -5.19
C ASP A 51 9.84 -7.41 -4.21
N TYR A 52 9.30 -7.64 -3.01
CA TYR A 52 9.22 -6.61 -1.98
C TYR A 52 10.59 -6.05 -1.60
N ALA A 53 11.55 -6.92 -1.24
CA ALA A 53 12.88 -6.48 -0.82
C ALA A 53 13.61 -5.69 -1.91
N SER A 54 13.55 -6.16 -3.17
CA SER A 54 14.17 -5.46 -4.29
C SER A 54 13.56 -4.07 -4.54
N ARG A 55 12.23 -3.94 -4.45
CA ARG A 55 11.52 -2.67 -4.54
C ARG A 55 11.91 -1.68 -3.44
N ILE A 56 12.11 -2.17 -2.21
CA ILE A 56 12.56 -1.32 -1.10
C ILE A 56 14.01 -0.85 -1.33
N MET A 57 14.89 -1.72 -1.83
CA MET A 57 16.26 -1.34 -2.17
C MET A 57 16.30 -0.28 -3.27
N GLN A 58 15.46 -0.42 -4.30
CA GLN A 58 15.34 0.58 -5.36
C GLN A 58 14.82 1.91 -4.83
N CYS A 59 13.79 1.88 -3.99
CA CYS A 59 13.24 3.05 -3.31
C CYS A 59 14.28 3.82 -2.49
N ARG A 60 15.21 3.13 -1.80
CA ARG A 60 16.32 3.79 -1.09
C ARG A 60 17.25 4.53 -2.06
N LYS A 61 17.61 3.91 -3.18
CA LYS A 61 18.42 4.57 -4.22
C LYS A 61 17.72 5.80 -4.80
N GLU A 62 16.41 5.71 -5.02
CA GLU A 62 15.60 6.85 -5.49
C GLU A 62 15.53 7.97 -4.44
N LEU A 63 15.42 7.62 -3.16
CA LEU A 63 15.48 8.59 -2.06
C LEU A 63 16.85 9.28 -2.02
N ASP A 64 17.95 8.54 -2.14
CA ASP A 64 19.30 9.11 -2.17
C ASP A 64 19.47 10.05 -3.39
N ALA A 65 18.96 9.66 -4.56
CA ALA A 65 18.98 10.50 -5.76
C ALA A 65 18.16 11.79 -5.58
N LEU A 66 17.05 11.75 -4.84
CA LEU A 66 16.22 12.92 -4.55
C LEU A 66 17.00 14.01 -3.80
N GLN A 67 18.04 13.66 -3.03
CA GLN A 67 18.87 14.63 -2.33
C GLN A 67 19.47 15.67 -3.27
N THR A 68 19.87 15.26 -4.49
CA THR A 68 20.47 16.15 -5.49
C THR A 68 19.48 17.19 -6.03
N TYR A 69 18.19 16.85 -6.09
CA TYR A 69 17.16 17.71 -6.68
C TYR A 69 16.37 18.51 -5.64
N ASN A 70 16.13 17.92 -4.47
CA ASN A 70 15.29 18.51 -3.43
C ASN A 70 15.66 18.00 -2.03
N VAL A 71 16.62 18.68 -1.40
CA VAL A 71 17.13 18.34 -0.05
C VAL A 71 16.02 18.31 1.01
N ALA A 72 15.07 19.26 0.95
CA ALA A 72 13.98 19.34 1.92
C ALA A 72 13.06 18.12 1.82
N LYS A 73 12.68 17.72 0.59
CA LYS A 73 11.85 16.53 0.37
C LYS A 73 12.61 15.24 0.67
N HIS A 74 13.90 15.16 0.34
CA HIS A 74 14.76 14.06 0.75
C HIS A 74 14.71 13.88 2.28
N GLN A 75 14.96 14.93 3.06
CA GLN A 75 14.96 14.82 4.52
C GLN A 75 13.58 14.42 5.08
N GLN A 76 12.50 14.98 4.51
CA GLN A 76 11.14 14.62 4.88
C GLN A 76 10.89 13.12 4.66
N PHE A 77 11.16 12.61 3.46
CA PHE A 77 10.92 11.21 3.13
C PHE A 77 11.86 10.25 3.84
N LYS A 78 13.11 10.65 4.10
CA LYS A 78 14.05 9.86 4.89
C LYS A 78 13.54 9.64 6.31
N ASN A 79 13.08 10.70 6.98
CA ASN A 79 12.51 10.60 8.31
C ASN A 79 11.25 9.70 8.32
N GLU A 80 10.40 9.82 7.32
CA GLU A 80 9.17 9.02 7.20
C GLU A 80 9.47 7.54 6.94
N PHE A 81 10.44 7.25 6.07
CA PHE A 81 10.91 5.91 5.76
C PHE A 81 11.53 5.25 7.00
N ASP A 82 12.46 5.94 7.68
CA ASP A 82 13.14 5.43 8.87
C ASP A 82 12.15 5.17 10.02
N ARG A 83 11.16 6.05 10.21
CA ARG A 83 10.07 5.84 11.18
C ARG A 83 9.29 4.56 10.88
N THR A 84 8.89 4.37 9.63
CA THR A 84 8.07 3.22 9.22
C THR A 84 8.86 1.92 9.31
N ALA A 85 10.13 1.92 8.89
CA ALA A 85 11.04 0.79 9.05
C ALA A 85 11.30 0.45 10.52
N GLY A 86 11.46 1.47 11.38
CA GLY A 86 11.62 1.29 12.82
C GLY A 86 10.38 0.66 13.48
N GLN A 87 9.18 1.05 13.06
CA GLN A 87 7.93 0.42 13.52
C GLN A 87 7.82 -1.04 13.06
N LEU A 88 8.15 -1.34 11.80
CA LEU A 88 8.21 -2.71 11.31
C LEU A 88 9.22 -3.55 12.10
N LYS A 89 10.40 -3.01 12.39
CA LYS A 89 11.43 -3.71 13.19
C LYS A 89 10.89 -4.12 14.57
N LYS A 90 10.25 -3.20 15.30
CA LYS A 90 9.64 -3.49 16.61
C LYS A 90 8.58 -4.59 16.52
N TYR A 91 7.77 -4.59 15.46
CA TYR A 91 6.81 -5.67 15.23
C TYR A 91 7.51 -7.01 14.96
N LEU A 92 8.55 -7.03 14.13
CA LEU A 92 9.30 -8.25 13.81
C LEU A 92 9.97 -8.87 15.06
N GLU A 93 10.39 -8.04 16.02
CA GLU A 93 10.96 -8.49 17.31
C GLU A 93 9.96 -9.30 18.15
N VAL A 94 8.65 -9.01 18.03
CA VAL A 94 7.60 -9.66 18.84
C VAL A 94 6.72 -10.63 18.04
N LYS A 95 6.82 -10.66 16.70
CA LYS A 95 5.89 -11.37 15.81
C LYS A 95 5.69 -12.85 16.15
N ASN A 96 6.74 -13.50 16.68
CA ASN A 96 6.71 -14.93 17.02
C ASN A 96 6.06 -15.22 18.38
N GLY A 97 5.79 -14.19 19.18
CA GLY A 97 5.17 -14.28 20.51
C GLY A 97 3.71 -13.81 20.56
N ILE A 98 3.11 -13.51 19.41
CA ILE A 98 1.71 -13.04 19.29
C ILE A 98 0.90 -13.99 18.42
N SER A 99 -0.44 -13.92 18.52
CA SER A 99 -1.33 -14.80 17.75
C SER A 99 -1.26 -14.55 16.23
N SER A 100 -1.64 -15.55 15.45
CA SER A 100 -1.75 -15.46 13.98
C SER A 100 -2.65 -14.31 13.55
N ASP A 101 -3.80 -14.14 14.20
CA ASP A 101 -4.77 -13.10 13.84
C ASP A 101 -4.18 -11.68 13.96
N VAL A 102 -3.32 -11.46 14.98
CA VAL A 102 -2.61 -10.18 15.13
C VAL A 102 -1.55 -10.03 14.04
N ASN A 103 -0.84 -11.11 13.69
CA ASN A 103 0.16 -11.09 12.62
C ASN A 103 -0.47 -10.79 11.25
N ASP A 104 -1.60 -11.41 10.95
CA ASP A 104 -2.34 -11.26 9.69
C ASP A 104 -2.86 -9.83 9.51
N LEU A 105 -3.14 -9.12 10.61
CA LEU A 105 -3.50 -7.70 10.58
C LEU A 105 -2.27 -6.78 10.52
N ALA A 106 -1.23 -7.08 11.30
CA ALA A 106 -0.11 -6.17 11.51
C ALA A 106 0.87 -6.16 10.32
N MET A 107 1.21 -7.32 9.76
CA MET A 107 2.21 -7.41 8.69
C MET A 107 1.82 -6.60 7.44
N PRO A 108 0.59 -6.72 6.90
CA PRO A 108 0.20 -5.97 5.69
C PRO A 108 0.20 -4.46 5.92
N LYS A 109 -0.14 -3.99 7.13
CA LYS A 109 -0.10 -2.57 7.49
C LYS A 109 1.31 -1.99 7.30
N TYR A 110 2.33 -2.66 7.82
CA TYR A 110 3.71 -2.18 7.71
C TYR A 110 4.24 -2.27 6.28
N GLN A 111 3.95 -3.37 5.58
CA GLN A 111 4.34 -3.54 4.17
C GLN A 111 3.71 -2.47 3.27
N PHE A 112 2.43 -2.15 3.49
CA PHE A 112 1.76 -1.07 2.77
C PHE A 112 2.36 0.29 3.11
N ALA A 113 2.59 0.59 4.39
CA ALA A 113 3.15 1.88 4.80
C ALA A 113 4.52 2.15 4.16
N ILE A 114 5.41 1.14 4.10
CA ILE A 114 6.71 1.31 3.43
C ILE A 114 6.50 1.50 1.91
N ARG A 115 5.62 0.73 1.28
CA ARG A 115 5.31 0.87 -0.16
C ARG A 115 4.74 2.24 -0.51
N ASP A 116 3.91 2.82 0.35
CA ASP A 116 3.33 4.15 0.15
C ASP A 116 4.42 5.23 0.15
N VAL A 117 5.30 5.22 1.15
CA VAL A 117 6.46 6.13 1.22
C VAL A 117 7.31 5.99 -0.05
N CYS A 118 7.60 4.76 -0.47
CA CYS A 118 8.39 4.51 -1.67
C CYS A 118 7.72 4.99 -2.96
N PHE A 119 6.40 4.85 -3.07
CA PHE A 119 5.67 5.40 -4.20
C PHE A 119 5.78 6.92 -4.26
N ARG A 120 5.59 7.58 -3.11
CA ARG A 120 5.69 9.05 -3.01
C ARG A 120 7.09 9.58 -3.29
N VAL A 121 8.14 8.88 -2.84
CA VAL A 121 9.54 9.20 -3.17
C VAL A 121 9.75 9.19 -4.69
N LYS A 122 9.34 8.10 -5.35
CA LYS A 122 9.47 7.95 -6.80
C LYS A 122 8.73 9.05 -7.56
N SER A 123 7.50 9.37 -7.15
CA SER A 123 6.71 10.43 -7.77
C SER A 123 7.35 11.81 -7.59
N GLU A 124 7.88 12.11 -6.41
CA GLU A 124 8.58 13.38 -6.15
C GLU A 124 9.87 13.48 -6.95
N LEU A 125 10.66 12.40 -7.00
CA LEU A 125 11.90 12.35 -7.78
C LEU A 125 11.62 12.59 -9.26
N ALA A 126 10.65 11.86 -9.83
CA ALA A 126 10.25 12.04 -11.23
C ALA A 126 9.82 13.49 -11.51
N THR A 127 8.99 14.06 -10.64
CA THR A 127 8.54 15.45 -10.76
C THR A 127 9.71 16.43 -10.66
N SER A 128 10.67 16.19 -9.76
CA SER A 128 11.83 17.05 -9.57
C SER A 128 12.77 17.01 -10.77
N ILE A 129 12.98 15.83 -11.37
CA ILE A 129 13.75 15.66 -12.60
C ILE A 129 13.09 16.43 -13.75
N ILE A 130 11.78 16.27 -13.95
CA ILE A 130 11.05 16.93 -15.05
C ILE A 130 11.11 18.45 -14.93
N LYS A 131 11.05 19.00 -13.70
CA LYS A 131 11.10 20.44 -13.46
C LYS A 131 12.51 21.03 -13.54
N ALA A 132 13.54 20.21 -13.42
CA ALA A 132 14.93 20.62 -13.49
C ALA A 132 15.51 20.53 -14.91
N ALA A 133 14.81 19.86 -15.82
CA ALA A 133 15.11 19.80 -17.26
C ALA A 133 14.62 21.08 -17.96
#